data_AF-A0A090ME48-F1
#
_entry.id   AF-A0A090ME48-F1
#
_cell.length_a   1.000
_cell.length_b   1.000
_cell.length_c   1.000
_cell.angle_alpha   90.00
_cell.angle_beta   90.00
_cell.angle_gamma   90.00
#
_symmetry.space_group_name_H-M   'P 1'
#
loop_
_entity.id
_entity.type
_entity.pdbx_description
1 polymer ?
#
loop_
_entity_poly.entity_id
_entity_poly.type
_entity_poly.pdbx_seq_one_letter_code
_entity_poly.pdbx_strand_id
1 'polypeptide(L)'
;MRAGRVAVRATDARATRVDGIRARRGCATRRPTRASTRRARVDLARATSEPGDGLRDALNEARAAPAGVSEEDFANFYKVLNCQTPEEATALVRTMCERGELTEGVVEAALATMRAAEEKNEDEEVLQALRGVFNFLLDAFQQANAPAELTVIDNVVAGLNAMESGADDENAENAVLVKCVSEAGMEVGSFAASVDGFLVAMEEQDEQFTQQVSALRAKGVSQEQEEQIEQLTYMRASAKAQMLCIRDICARVTSA
;
A
#
# COMPACT_ATOMS: atom_id res chain seq x y z
N MET A 1 35.18 44.40 -25.55
CA MET A 1 35.10 43.76 -26.88
C MET A 1 34.09 42.63 -26.81
N ARG A 2 33.13 42.63 -27.74
CA ARG A 2 31.98 41.72 -27.84
C ARG A 2 32.34 40.45 -28.62
N ALA A 3 31.76 39.32 -28.24
CA ALA A 3 31.27 38.23 -29.11
C ALA A 3 30.59 37.19 -28.19
N GLY A 4 29.44 36.58 -28.44
CA GLY A 4 28.45 36.66 -29.50
C GLY A 4 27.34 35.67 -29.14
N ARG A 5 26.10 36.17 -28.98
CA ARG A 5 24.89 35.34 -28.95
C ARG A 5 24.43 35.13 -30.39
N VAL A 6 24.13 33.88 -30.76
CA VAL A 6 23.21 33.58 -31.88
C VAL A 6 22.30 32.43 -31.44
N ALA A 7 21.00 32.69 -31.53
CA ALA A 7 19.91 31.76 -31.36
C ALA A 7 19.49 31.19 -32.73
N VAL A 8 19.00 29.96 -32.81
CA VAL A 8 18.03 29.54 -33.84
C VAL A 8 17.04 28.55 -33.25
N ARG A 9 15.76 28.91 -33.31
CA ARG A 9 14.55 28.11 -33.10
C ARG A 9 14.41 27.06 -34.22
N ALA A 10 13.90 25.88 -33.90
CA ALA A 10 13.20 25.04 -34.86
C ALA A 10 11.72 24.91 -34.43
N THR A 11 10.85 25.33 -35.33
CA THR A 11 9.39 25.21 -35.36
C THR A 11 9.02 24.08 -36.30
N ASP A 12 7.99 23.30 -35.96
CA ASP A 12 7.02 22.63 -36.87
C ASP A 12 5.93 22.02 -35.95
N ALA A 13 4.64 22.39 -35.93
CA ALA A 13 3.59 22.47 -36.96
C ALA A 13 3.36 21.12 -37.68
N ARG A 14 2.16 20.61 -37.98
CA ARG A 14 0.74 20.78 -37.60
C ARG A 14 -0.02 19.69 -38.40
N ALA A 15 -1.15 19.20 -37.87
CA ALA A 15 -2.27 18.56 -38.61
C ALA A 15 -2.02 17.12 -39.16
N THR A 16 -2.97 16.19 -39.13
CA THR A 16 -4.35 16.25 -39.65
C THR A 16 -5.23 15.12 -39.10
N ARG A 17 -6.54 15.32 -39.23
CA ARG A 17 -7.70 14.55 -38.77
C ARG A 17 -8.52 14.18 -40.02
N VAL A 18 -9.00 12.94 -40.19
CA VAL A 18 -10.15 12.52 -41.04
C VAL A 18 -10.58 11.12 -40.55
N ASP A 19 -11.72 10.92 -39.86
CA ASP A 19 -13.13 10.80 -40.31
C ASP A 19 -13.53 9.52 -41.09
N GLY A 20 -14.58 8.85 -40.60
CA GLY A 20 -15.52 7.99 -41.35
C GLY A 20 -15.26 6.48 -41.28
N ILE A 21 -16.23 5.53 -41.20
CA ILE A 21 -17.66 5.50 -41.52
C ILE A 21 -18.35 4.36 -40.72
N ARG A 22 -19.66 4.51 -40.50
CA ARG A 22 -20.61 3.70 -39.72
C ARG A 22 -21.51 2.82 -40.62
N ALA A 23 -22.08 1.75 -40.02
CA ALA A 23 -23.39 1.11 -40.32
C ALA A 23 -23.52 0.15 -41.54
N ARG A 24 -24.46 -0.80 -41.68
CA ARG A 24 -25.42 -1.60 -40.85
C ARG A 24 -26.13 -2.60 -41.81
N ARG A 25 -26.45 -3.81 -41.30
CA ARG A 25 -27.67 -4.67 -41.48
C ARG A 25 -28.29 -5.06 -42.84
N GLY A 26 -28.68 -6.36 -42.89
CA GLY A 26 -29.98 -6.90 -43.36
C GLY A 26 -29.90 -7.90 -44.53
N CYS A 27 -30.79 -8.88 -44.81
CA CYS A 27 -31.87 -9.58 -44.10
C CYS A 27 -32.43 -10.70 -45.04
N ALA A 28 -32.71 -11.90 -44.50
CA ALA A 28 -33.79 -12.88 -44.79
C ALA A 28 -34.09 -13.55 -46.18
N THR A 29 -34.40 -14.86 -46.10
CA THR A 29 -35.65 -15.62 -46.47
C THR A 29 -35.27 -17.05 -46.95
N ARG A 30 -35.95 -18.20 -46.71
CA ARG A 30 -37.38 -18.60 -46.63
C ARG A 30 -37.58 -19.93 -45.85
N ARG A 31 -38.83 -20.17 -45.40
CA ARG A 31 -39.51 -21.40 -44.88
C ARG A 31 -40.30 -22.10 -46.04
N PRO A 32 -41.14 -23.17 -45.90
CA PRO A 32 -41.61 -24.02 -44.76
C PRO A 32 -41.61 -25.57 -45.06
N THR A 33 -42.00 -26.51 -44.17
CA THR A 33 -43.37 -27.10 -44.02
C THR A 33 -43.52 -28.03 -42.79
N ARG A 34 -44.78 -28.21 -42.34
CA ARG A 34 -45.33 -28.91 -41.16
C ARG A 34 -45.32 -30.46 -41.22
N ALA A 35 -45.29 -31.15 -40.06
CA ALA A 35 -46.38 -32.01 -39.56
C ALA A 35 -46.10 -32.70 -38.18
N SER A 36 -47.15 -32.67 -37.34
CA SER A 36 -47.53 -33.37 -36.09
C SER A 36 -46.88 -34.73 -35.70
N THR A 37 -46.54 -34.92 -34.41
CA THR A 37 -47.28 -35.77 -33.44
C THR A 37 -46.53 -35.94 -32.09
N ARG A 38 -47.30 -36.11 -31.01
CA ARG A 38 -46.91 -36.27 -29.59
C ARG A 38 -45.87 -37.37 -29.31
N ARG A 39 -44.97 -37.10 -28.35
CA ARG A 39 -44.66 -37.96 -27.18
C ARG A 39 -43.77 -37.20 -26.19
N ALA A 40 -44.18 -37.16 -24.92
CA ALA A 40 -43.35 -36.71 -23.82
C ALA A 40 -42.25 -37.76 -23.57
N ARG A 41 -40.97 -37.33 -23.54
CA ARG A 41 -39.88 -37.98 -22.82
C ARG A 41 -38.84 -36.92 -22.45
N VAL A 42 -38.54 -36.87 -21.16
CA VAL A 42 -37.35 -36.24 -20.58
C VAL A 42 -36.14 -36.94 -21.20
N ASP A 43 -35.23 -36.19 -21.81
CA ASP A 43 -33.89 -36.69 -22.08
C ASP A 43 -32.85 -35.57 -22.02
N LEU A 44 -31.82 -35.93 -21.26
CA LEU A 44 -30.52 -35.34 -21.03
C LEU A 44 -29.72 -35.20 -22.34
N ALA A 45 -28.67 -34.38 -22.28
CA ALA A 45 -27.64 -34.12 -23.28
C ALA A 45 -27.96 -32.95 -24.24
N ARG A 46 -27.01 -32.10 -24.63
CA ARG A 46 -25.61 -32.41 -24.90
C ARG A 46 -24.79 -31.11 -24.91
N ALA A 47 -23.71 -31.08 -24.13
CA ALA A 47 -22.64 -30.11 -24.28
C ALA A 47 -22.07 -30.19 -25.70
N THR A 48 -22.06 -29.07 -26.41
CA THR A 48 -21.13 -28.82 -27.50
C THR A 48 -20.00 -27.97 -26.94
N SER A 49 -19.05 -28.66 -26.32
CA SER A 49 -17.74 -28.11 -25.99
C SER A 49 -16.97 -27.96 -27.30
N GLU A 50 -16.60 -26.72 -27.65
CA GLU A 50 -15.37 -26.51 -28.40
C GLU A 50 -14.21 -26.62 -27.38
N PRO A 51 -13.31 -27.60 -27.52
CA PRO A 51 -12.24 -27.83 -26.55
C PRO A 51 -11.03 -26.97 -26.96
N GLY A 52 -10.95 -25.73 -26.46
CA GLY A 52 -9.84 -24.85 -26.84
C GLY A 52 -9.54 -23.71 -25.89
N ASP A 53 -10.55 -22.92 -25.49
CA ASP A 53 -10.30 -21.66 -24.78
C ASP A 53 -10.74 -21.62 -23.32
N GLY A 54 -11.74 -22.41 -22.91
CA GLY A 54 -12.21 -22.39 -21.52
C GLY A 54 -11.17 -22.80 -20.48
N LEU A 55 -10.18 -23.62 -20.86
CA LEU A 55 -9.07 -23.97 -19.97
C LEU A 55 -8.04 -22.84 -19.85
N ARG A 56 -7.85 -22.05 -20.91
CA ARG A 56 -6.96 -20.88 -20.93
C ARG A 56 -7.59 -19.71 -20.19
N ASP A 57 -8.87 -19.49 -20.38
CA ASP A 57 -9.64 -18.48 -19.64
C ASP A 57 -9.73 -18.86 -18.16
N ALA A 58 -10.03 -20.12 -17.83
CA ALA A 58 -9.99 -20.58 -16.44
C ALA A 58 -8.57 -20.55 -15.83
N LEU A 59 -7.51 -20.79 -16.62
CA LEU A 59 -6.12 -20.67 -16.16
C LEU A 59 -5.71 -19.21 -15.99
N ASN A 60 -6.18 -18.30 -16.84
CA ASN A 60 -5.97 -16.85 -16.73
C ASN A 60 -6.78 -16.25 -15.58
N GLU A 61 -7.97 -16.77 -15.30
CA GLU A 61 -8.83 -16.37 -14.19
C GLU A 61 -8.31 -16.96 -12.86
N ALA A 62 -7.75 -18.17 -12.86
CA ALA A 62 -7.01 -18.74 -11.72
C ALA A 62 -5.61 -18.14 -11.53
N ARG A 63 -5.04 -17.51 -12.56
CA ARG A 63 -3.80 -16.71 -12.52
C ARG A 63 -4.07 -15.22 -12.42
N ALA A 64 -5.33 -14.80 -12.30
CA ALA A 64 -5.66 -13.39 -12.23
C ALA A 64 -5.02 -12.84 -10.97
N ALA A 65 -3.96 -12.07 -11.18
CA ALA A 65 -3.32 -11.28 -10.15
C ALA A 65 -4.43 -10.50 -9.40
N PRO A 66 -4.32 -10.37 -8.06
CA PRO A 66 -5.20 -9.49 -7.30
C PRO A 66 -5.30 -8.13 -7.98
N ALA A 67 -6.47 -7.50 -7.96
CA ALA A 67 -6.69 -6.23 -8.65
C ALA A 67 -5.63 -5.21 -8.22
N GLY A 68 -4.81 -4.73 -9.16
CA GLY A 68 -3.71 -3.79 -8.90
C GLY A 68 -2.30 -4.40 -8.85
N VAL A 69 -2.16 -5.72 -8.97
CA VAL A 69 -0.85 -6.40 -8.98
C VAL A 69 -0.43 -6.74 -10.42
N SER A 70 0.75 -6.30 -10.83
CA SER A 70 1.32 -6.60 -12.14
C SER A 70 2.12 -7.93 -12.13
N GLU A 71 2.42 -8.47 -13.32
CA GLU A 71 3.32 -9.63 -13.43
C GLU A 71 4.73 -9.32 -12.88
N GLU A 72 5.17 -8.07 -13.00
CA GLU A 72 6.45 -7.60 -12.48
C GLU A 72 6.48 -7.61 -10.95
N ASP A 73 5.35 -7.27 -10.30
CA ASP A 73 5.22 -7.30 -8.85
C ASP A 73 5.33 -8.73 -8.30
N PHE A 74 4.67 -9.69 -8.97
CA PHE A 74 4.84 -11.11 -8.65
C PHE A 74 6.27 -11.59 -8.89
N ALA A 75 6.90 -11.19 -9.99
CA ALA A 75 8.28 -11.57 -10.28
C ALA A 75 9.23 -11.05 -9.19
N ASN A 76 9.02 -9.81 -8.73
CA ASN A 76 9.79 -9.18 -7.67
C ASN A 76 9.56 -9.85 -6.32
N PHE A 77 8.30 -10.16 -5.96
CA PHE A 77 7.99 -10.98 -4.79
C PHE A 77 8.70 -12.34 -4.83
N TYR A 78 8.62 -13.06 -5.95
CA TYR A 78 9.26 -14.37 -6.07
C TYR A 78 10.79 -14.31 -6.04
N LYS A 79 11.42 -13.21 -6.48
CA LYS A 79 12.87 -13.04 -6.29
C LYS A 79 13.22 -13.04 -4.80
N VAL A 80 12.43 -12.34 -3.98
CA VAL A 80 12.62 -12.28 -2.52
C VAL A 80 12.34 -13.64 -1.88
N LEU A 81 11.25 -14.32 -2.27
CA LEU A 81 10.90 -15.64 -1.75
C LEU A 81 11.97 -16.71 -2.05
N ASN A 82 12.67 -16.58 -3.19
CA ASN A 82 13.71 -17.53 -3.61
C ASN A 82 15.11 -17.20 -3.06
N CYS A 83 15.27 -16.16 -2.23
CA CYS A 83 16.53 -15.91 -1.54
C CYS A 83 16.86 -17.07 -0.59
N GLN A 84 18.13 -17.50 -0.59
CA GLN A 84 18.54 -18.66 0.21
C GLN A 84 18.84 -18.29 1.65
N THR A 85 19.12 -17.01 1.90
CA THR A 85 19.42 -16.49 3.23
C THR A 85 18.66 -15.19 3.52
N PRO A 86 18.41 -14.90 4.82
CA PRO A 86 17.81 -13.63 5.24
C PRO A 86 18.64 -12.40 4.82
N GLU A 87 19.97 -12.52 4.80
CA GLU A 87 20.86 -11.42 4.43
C GLU A 87 20.74 -11.06 2.94
N GLU A 88 20.61 -12.08 2.08
CA GLU A 88 20.36 -11.89 0.65
C GLU A 88 19.01 -11.22 0.39
N ALA A 89 17.95 -11.69 1.07
CA ALA A 89 16.62 -11.09 1.00
C ALA A 89 16.66 -9.61 1.41
N THR A 90 17.38 -9.30 2.49
CA THR A 90 17.52 -7.92 2.98
C THR A 90 18.24 -7.02 2.00
N ALA A 91 19.36 -7.48 1.42
CA ALA A 91 20.10 -6.70 0.43
C ALA A 91 19.29 -6.49 -0.86
N LEU A 92 18.55 -7.50 -1.29
CA LEU A 92 17.69 -7.43 -2.47
C LEU A 92 16.54 -6.44 -2.25
N VAL A 93 15.81 -6.57 -1.14
CA VAL A 93 14.69 -5.67 -0.81
C VAL A 93 15.18 -4.23 -0.69
N ARG A 94 16.33 -3.98 -0.04
CA ARG A 94 16.92 -2.63 0.00
C ARG A 94 17.18 -2.07 -1.41
N THR A 95 17.74 -2.89 -2.29
CA THR A 95 17.99 -2.52 -3.68
C THR A 95 16.69 -2.23 -4.43
N MET A 96 15.63 -3.01 -4.17
CA MET A 96 14.31 -2.78 -4.75
C MET A 96 13.69 -1.47 -4.25
N CYS A 97 13.83 -1.14 -2.96
CA CYS A 97 13.41 0.16 -2.41
C CYS A 97 14.13 1.32 -3.11
N GLU A 98 15.46 1.25 -3.22
CA GLU A 98 16.29 2.28 -3.86
C GLU A 98 15.90 2.52 -5.34
N ARG A 99 15.38 1.49 -6.01
CA ARG A 99 14.95 1.54 -7.43
C ARG A 99 13.46 1.83 -7.62
N GLY A 100 12.67 1.87 -6.55
CA GLY A 100 11.21 1.96 -6.63
C GLY A 100 10.52 0.70 -7.17
N GLU A 101 11.22 -0.44 -7.12
CA GLU A 101 10.70 -1.76 -7.55
C GLU A 101 9.93 -2.49 -6.43
N LEU A 102 10.08 -2.03 -5.18
CA LEU A 102 9.23 -2.45 -4.06
C LEU A 102 7.96 -1.59 -4.06
N THR A 103 6.93 -2.06 -4.75
CA THR A 103 5.64 -1.37 -4.89
C THR A 103 4.61 -1.95 -3.92
N GLU A 104 3.46 -1.27 -3.79
CA GLU A 104 2.28 -1.82 -3.10
C GLU A 104 1.84 -3.15 -3.74
N GLY A 105 1.98 -3.28 -5.06
CA GLY A 105 1.70 -4.51 -5.80
C GLY A 105 2.56 -5.69 -5.35
N VAL A 106 3.82 -5.48 -4.99
CA VAL A 106 4.71 -6.55 -4.48
C VAL A 106 4.23 -7.04 -3.12
N VAL A 107 3.76 -6.13 -2.26
CA VAL A 107 3.20 -6.47 -0.94
C VAL A 107 1.86 -7.21 -1.09
N GLU A 108 1.00 -6.75 -1.99
CA GLU A 108 -0.26 -7.41 -2.32
C GLU A 108 -0.06 -8.80 -2.96
N ALA A 109 0.99 -8.97 -3.78
CA ALA A 109 1.38 -10.28 -4.31
C ALA A 109 1.74 -11.28 -3.19
N ALA A 110 2.48 -10.81 -2.18
CA ALA A 110 2.83 -11.60 -1.02
C ALA A 110 1.59 -11.96 -0.18
N LEU A 111 0.70 -10.98 0.06
CA LEU A 111 -0.56 -11.18 0.78
C LEU A 111 -1.47 -12.19 0.08
N ALA A 112 -1.61 -12.08 -1.23
CA ALA A 112 -2.43 -12.98 -2.03
C ALA A 112 -1.87 -14.40 -2.05
N THR A 113 -0.55 -14.55 -2.11
CA THR A 113 0.12 -15.86 -2.02
C THR A 113 -0.13 -16.51 -0.66
N MET A 114 -0.05 -15.73 0.43
CA MET A 114 -0.36 -16.19 1.77
C MET A 114 -1.82 -16.61 1.91
N ARG A 115 -2.78 -15.79 1.48
CA ARG A 115 -4.22 -16.11 1.53
C ARG A 115 -4.57 -17.35 0.70
N ALA A 116 -3.97 -17.48 -0.48
CA ALA A 116 -4.17 -18.67 -1.32
C ALA A 116 -3.63 -19.95 -0.66
N ALA A 117 -2.55 -19.86 0.13
CA ALA A 117 -2.04 -20.98 0.91
C ALA A 117 -2.96 -21.32 2.10
N GLU A 118 -3.52 -20.30 2.77
CA GLU A 118 -4.50 -20.48 3.84
C GLU A 118 -5.77 -21.18 3.33
N GLU A 119 -6.30 -20.76 2.18
CA GLU A 119 -7.48 -21.37 1.55
C GLU A 119 -7.24 -22.84 1.15
N LYS A 120 -6.00 -23.19 0.79
CA LYS A 120 -5.60 -24.55 0.44
C LYS A 120 -5.31 -25.43 1.66
N ASN A 121 -5.34 -24.87 2.87
CA ASN A 121 -4.92 -25.54 4.11
C ASN A 121 -3.51 -26.14 3.97
N GLU A 122 -2.57 -25.36 3.44
CA GLU A 122 -1.14 -25.70 3.43
C GLU A 122 -0.60 -25.86 4.85
N ASP A 123 0.56 -26.50 4.97
CA ASP A 123 1.21 -26.75 6.25
C ASP A 123 1.45 -25.44 7.04
N GLU A 124 1.23 -25.49 8.36
CA GLU A 124 1.36 -24.32 9.23
C GLU A 124 2.77 -23.68 9.17
N GLU A 125 3.80 -24.49 8.96
CA GLU A 125 5.18 -24.01 8.78
C GLU A 125 5.33 -23.16 7.50
N VAL A 126 4.65 -23.55 6.42
CA VAL A 126 4.61 -22.80 5.15
C VAL A 126 3.83 -21.50 5.34
N LEU A 127 2.70 -21.54 6.03
CA LEU A 127 1.91 -20.34 6.34
C LEU A 127 2.70 -19.35 7.20
N GLN A 128 3.44 -19.83 8.20
CA GLN A 128 4.31 -18.99 9.02
C GLN A 128 5.45 -18.37 8.22
N ALA A 129 6.09 -19.13 7.33
CA ALA A 129 7.12 -18.59 6.45
C ALA A 129 6.56 -17.51 5.51
N LEU A 130 5.40 -17.75 4.88
CA LEU A 130 4.74 -16.78 4.01
C LEU A 130 4.31 -15.52 4.78
N ARG A 131 3.78 -15.66 5.99
CA ARG A 131 3.48 -14.53 6.89
C ARG A 131 4.73 -13.73 7.22
N GLY A 132 5.85 -14.41 7.51
CA GLY A 132 7.13 -13.77 7.78
C GLY A 132 7.62 -12.93 6.61
N VAL A 133 7.57 -13.48 5.39
CA VAL A 133 7.96 -12.76 4.16
C VAL A 133 7.02 -11.59 3.87
N PHE A 134 5.70 -11.78 4.04
CA PHE A 134 4.72 -10.71 3.88
C PHE A 134 4.99 -9.54 4.84
N ASN A 135 5.13 -9.82 6.13
CA ASN A 135 5.41 -8.78 7.13
C ASN A 135 6.74 -8.07 6.84
N PHE A 136 7.78 -8.82 6.48
CA PHE A 136 9.06 -8.24 6.11
C PHE A 136 8.97 -7.27 4.92
N LEU A 137 8.25 -7.65 3.86
CA LEU A 137 8.03 -6.80 2.70
C LEU A 137 7.16 -5.59 3.02
N LEU A 138 6.13 -5.77 3.86
CA LEU A 138 5.26 -4.70 4.32
C LEU A 138 6.07 -3.66 5.11
N ASP A 139 6.88 -4.10 6.08
CA ASP A 139 7.72 -3.23 6.89
C ASP A 139 8.72 -2.46 6.02
N ALA A 140 9.39 -3.14 5.09
CA ALA A 140 10.34 -2.51 4.18
C ALA A 140 9.66 -1.49 3.24
N PHE A 141 8.46 -1.80 2.75
CA PHE A 141 7.68 -0.90 1.89
C PHE A 141 7.23 0.34 2.67
N GLN A 142 6.73 0.15 3.90
CA GLN A 142 6.33 1.25 4.77
C GLN A 142 7.53 2.13 5.14
N GLN A 143 8.69 1.54 5.41
CA GLN A 143 9.90 2.29 5.71
C GLN A 143 10.39 3.11 4.50
N ALA A 144 10.37 2.53 3.31
CA ALA A 144 10.79 3.21 2.08
C ALA A 144 9.83 4.33 1.66
N ASN A 145 8.54 4.18 1.99
CA ASN A 145 7.49 5.16 1.68
C ASN A 145 7.03 5.94 2.91
N ALA A 146 7.82 5.92 3.99
CA ALA A 146 7.52 6.68 5.19
C ALA A 146 7.45 8.16 4.81
N PRO A 147 6.35 8.86 5.15
CA PRO A 147 6.24 10.29 4.87
C PRO A 147 7.42 11.05 5.49
N ALA A 148 8.00 11.99 4.75
CA ALA A 148 9.13 12.80 5.22
C ALA A 148 8.81 13.54 6.53
N GLU A 149 7.53 13.81 6.76
CA GLU A 149 6.96 14.37 7.97
C GLU A 149 7.24 13.53 9.23
N LEU A 150 7.30 12.20 9.12
CA LEU A 150 7.64 11.34 10.27
C LEU A 150 9.08 11.58 10.73
N THR A 151 10.03 11.76 9.80
CA THR A 151 11.40 12.13 10.15
C THR A 151 11.47 13.51 10.80
N VAL A 152 10.61 14.45 10.38
CA VAL A 152 10.54 15.77 11.04
C VAL A 152 9.93 15.67 12.43
N ILE A 153 8.90 14.84 12.62
CA ILE A 153 8.34 14.54 13.94
C ILE A 153 9.44 14.02 14.88
N ASP A 154 10.23 13.04 14.45
CA ASP A 154 11.32 12.48 15.25
C ASP A 154 12.36 13.55 15.63
N ASN A 155 12.74 14.41 14.68
CA ASN A 155 13.68 15.49 14.91
C ASN A 155 13.13 16.55 15.88
N VAL A 156 11.83 16.87 15.79
CA VAL A 156 11.16 17.78 16.73
C VAL A 156 11.14 17.16 18.13
N VAL A 157 10.73 15.90 18.28
CA VAL A 157 10.74 15.20 19.58
C VAL A 157 12.13 15.18 20.18
N ALA A 158 13.16 14.85 19.39
CA ALA A 158 14.55 14.87 19.84
C ALA A 158 15.00 16.28 20.28
N GLY A 159 14.61 17.31 19.54
CA GLY A 159 14.89 18.71 19.87
C GLY A 159 14.22 19.15 21.16
N LEU A 160 12.94 18.82 21.34
CA LEU A 160 12.17 19.12 22.55
C LEU A 160 12.75 18.41 23.79
N ASN A 161 13.12 17.13 23.66
CA ASN A 161 13.71 16.36 24.77
C ASN A 161 15.12 16.87 25.15
N ALA A 162 15.82 17.55 24.25
CA ALA A 162 17.13 18.14 24.51
C ALA A 162 17.06 19.53 25.15
N MET A 163 15.87 20.12 25.26
CA MET A 163 15.69 21.42 25.91
C MET A 163 15.79 21.28 27.43
N GLU A 164 16.64 22.11 28.05
CA GLU A 164 16.64 22.30 29.51
C GLU A 164 15.53 23.30 29.88
N SER A 165 14.62 22.92 30.78
CA SER A 165 13.49 23.77 31.19
C SER A 165 13.97 25.15 31.70
N GLY A 166 13.41 26.21 31.11
CA GLY A 166 13.67 27.61 31.43
C GLY A 166 12.42 28.49 31.28
N ALA A 167 12.51 29.76 31.67
CA ALA A 167 11.35 30.66 31.71
C ALA A 167 10.80 31.09 30.32
N ASP A 168 11.38 30.61 29.21
CA ASP A 168 11.01 30.92 27.82
C ASP A 168 10.75 29.63 27.00
N ASP A 169 10.26 28.58 27.65
CA ASP A 169 10.06 27.25 27.04
C ASP A 169 9.19 27.32 25.77
N GLU A 170 8.10 28.10 25.74
CA GLU A 170 7.21 28.14 24.56
C GLU A 170 7.88 28.72 23.30
N ASN A 171 8.69 29.77 23.44
CA ASN A 171 9.41 30.38 22.32
C ASN A 171 10.50 29.45 21.79
N ALA A 172 11.18 28.73 22.70
CA ALA A 172 12.18 27.75 22.35
C ALA A 172 11.56 26.51 21.65
N GLU A 173 10.41 26.03 22.13
CA GLU A 173 9.63 24.95 21.49
C GLU A 173 9.21 25.33 20.07
N ASN A 174 8.67 26.54 19.90
CA ASN A 174 8.30 27.07 18.58
C ASN A 174 9.52 27.16 17.65
N ALA A 175 10.67 27.60 18.17
CA ALA A 175 11.91 27.70 17.39
C ALA A 175 12.45 26.33 16.96
N VAL A 176 12.38 25.31 17.82
CA VAL A 176 12.74 23.93 17.48
C VAL A 176 11.85 23.42 16.34
N LEU A 177 10.54 23.59 16.45
CA LEU A 177 9.61 23.13 15.42
C LEU A 177 9.85 23.83 14.08
N VAL A 178 9.93 25.16 14.07
CA VAL A 178 10.18 25.94 12.85
C VAL A 178 11.50 25.54 12.20
N LYS A 179 12.55 25.34 13.01
CA LYS A 179 13.86 24.89 12.51
C LYS A 179 13.74 23.54 11.82
N CYS A 180 13.22 22.51 12.48
CA CYS A 180 13.12 21.15 11.93
C CYS A 180 12.26 21.08 10.66
N VAL A 181 11.13 21.80 10.65
CA VAL A 181 10.25 21.88 9.46
C VAL A 181 10.96 22.59 8.30
N SER A 182 11.66 23.69 8.57
CA SER A 182 12.38 24.46 7.55
C SER A 182 13.60 23.71 6.98
N GLU A 183 14.32 22.96 7.80
CA GLU A 183 15.46 22.13 7.37
C GLU A 183 15.02 21.00 6.43
N ALA A 184 13.79 20.51 6.59
CA ALA A 184 13.17 19.55 5.67
C ALA A 184 12.55 20.20 4.41
N GLY A 185 12.62 21.52 4.27
CA GLY A 185 12.05 22.25 3.13
C GLY A 185 10.51 22.25 3.11
N MET A 186 9.87 22.05 4.25
CA MET A 186 8.41 22.01 4.37
C MET A 186 7.84 23.32 4.92
N GLU A 187 6.56 23.53 4.69
CA GLU A 187 5.80 24.63 5.30
C GLU A 187 5.13 24.14 6.59
N VAL A 188 5.15 24.95 7.66
CA VAL A 188 4.55 24.61 8.96
C VAL A 188 3.07 24.27 8.83
N GLY A 189 2.31 24.97 7.98
CA GLY A 189 0.90 24.66 7.73
C GLY A 189 0.67 23.29 7.09
N SER A 190 1.51 22.90 6.12
CA SER A 190 1.43 21.57 5.49
C SER A 190 1.83 20.47 6.48
N PHE A 191 2.88 20.71 7.27
CA PHE A 191 3.31 19.79 8.30
C PHE A 191 2.24 19.60 9.38
N ALA A 192 1.57 20.67 9.81
CA ALA A 192 0.46 20.60 10.75
C ALA A 192 -0.71 19.74 10.22
N ALA A 193 -1.07 19.89 8.94
CA ALA A 193 -2.09 19.05 8.31
C ALA A 193 -1.68 17.56 8.26
N SER A 194 -0.40 17.27 8.01
CA SER A 194 0.12 15.89 8.06
C SER A 194 0.09 15.33 9.49
N VAL A 195 0.45 16.12 10.50
CA VAL A 195 0.35 15.73 11.93
C VAL A 195 -1.10 15.40 12.31
N ASP A 196 -2.07 16.19 11.87
CA ASP A 196 -3.49 15.89 12.09
C ASP A 196 -3.92 14.58 11.40
N GLY A 197 -3.45 14.35 10.17
CA GLY A 197 -3.68 13.09 9.44
C GLY A 197 -3.11 11.87 10.18
N PHE A 198 -1.90 11.99 10.74
CA PHE A 198 -1.31 10.92 11.55
C PHE A 198 -2.08 10.69 12.85
N LEU A 199 -2.54 11.74 13.53
CA LEU A 199 -3.34 11.60 14.75
C LEU A 199 -4.66 10.85 14.50
N VAL A 200 -5.33 11.10 13.36
CA VAL A 200 -6.51 10.33 12.95
C VAL A 200 -6.17 8.86 12.72
N ALA A 201 -5.08 8.58 11.99
CA ALA A 201 -4.63 7.21 11.76
C ALA A 201 -4.24 6.49 13.08
N MET A 202 -3.63 7.19 14.03
CA MET A 202 -3.30 6.64 15.35
C MET A 202 -4.55 6.25 16.13
N GLU A 203 -5.64 7.02 16.02
CA GLU A 203 -6.93 6.70 16.65
C GLU A 203 -7.53 5.42 16.09
N GLU A 204 -7.56 5.28 14.76
CA GLU A 204 -8.03 4.05 14.12
C GLU A 204 -7.18 2.83 14.53
N GLN A 205 -5.85 3.00 14.60
CA GLN A 205 -4.96 1.93 15.05
C GLN A 205 -5.14 1.61 16.54
N ASP A 206 -5.40 2.59 17.39
CA ASP A 206 -5.66 2.39 18.83
C ASP A 206 -6.97 1.61 19.05
N GLU A 207 -7.99 1.90 18.26
CA GLU A 207 -9.24 1.13 18.25
C GLU A 207 -9.00 -0.33 17.83
N GLN A 208 -8.25 -0.54 16.74
CA GLN A 208 -7.90 -1.89 16.28
C GLN A 208 -7.05 -2.65 17.32
N PHE A 209 -6.06 -1.99 17.91
CA PHE A 209 -5.23 -2.57 18.98
C PHE A 209 -6.09 -2.99 20.18
N THR A 210 -7.03 -2.14 20.59
CA THR A 210 -7.96 -2.44 21.69
C THR A 210 -8.81 -3.67 21.39
N GLN A 211 -9.31 -3.79 20.15
CA GLN A 211 -10.06 -4.97 19.71
C GLN A 211 -9.18 -6.23 19.71
N GLN A 212 -7.95 -6.15 19.22
CA GLN A 212 -7.00 -7.27 19.20
C GLN A 212 -6.63 -7.73 20.62
N VAL A 213 -6.32 -6.80 21.51
CA VAL A 213 -6.01 -7.09 22.92
C VAL A 213 -7.22 -7.73 23.61
N SER A 214 -8.42 -7.23 23.37
CA SER A 214 -9.65 -7.83 23.91
C SER A 214 -9.84 -9.27 23.42
N ALA A 215 -9.64 -9.51 22.13
CA ALA A 215 -9.74 -10.85 21.55
C ALA A 215 -8.64 -11.80 22.06
N LEU A 216 -7.42 -11.30 22.31
CA LEU A 216 -6.34 -12.06 22.93
C LEU A 216 -6.68 -12.44 24.37
N ARG A 217 -7.09 -11.46 25.19
CA ARG A 217 -7.52 -11.69 26.59
C ARG A 217 -8.66 -12.70 26.67
N ALA A 218 -9.61 -12.66 25.73
CA ALA A 218 -10.70 -13.63 25.67
C ALA A 218 -10.24 -15.07 25.37
N LYS A 219 -9.10 -15.26 24.68
CA LYS A 219 -8.51 -16.57 24.37
C LYS A 219 -7.61 -17.11 25.50
N GLY A 220 -7.33 -16.29 26.51
CA GLY A 220 -6.39 -16.59 27.60
C GLY A 220 -5.00 -16.09 27.27
N VAL A 221 -4.47 -15.22 28.12
CA VAL A 221 -3.19 -14.53 27.97
C VAL A 221 -2.31 -14.91 29.15
N SER A 222 -1.03 -15.22 28.90
CA SER A 222 -0.06 -15.49 29.97
C SER A 222 0.31 -14.20 30.71
N GLN A 223 0.87 -14.30 31.92
CA GLN A 223 1.31 -13.13 32.66
C GLN A 223 2.36 -12.31 31.89
N GLU A 224 3.29 -12.97 31.20
CA GLU A 224 4.30 -12.32 30.38
C GLU A 224 3.69 -11.56 29.19
N GLN A 225 2.67 -12.14 28.54
CA GLN A 225 1.97 -11.48 27.46
C GLN A 225 1.14 -10.28 27.96
N GLU A 226 0.60 -10.35 29.18
CA GLU A 226 -0.13 -9.24 29.79
C GLU A 226 0.81 -8.06 30.08
N GLU A 227 2.01 -8.32 30.61
CA GLU A 227 3.05 -7.30 30.81
C GLU A 227 3.50 -6.66 29.48
N GLN A 228 3.62 -7.46 28.41
CA GLN A 228 3.90 -6.94 27.06
C GLN A 228 2.77 -6.05 26.53
N ILE A 229 1.51 -6.46 26.73
CA ILE A 229 0.34 -5.65 26.35
C ILE A 229 0.33 -4.32 27.10
N GLU A 230 0.65 -4.32 28.40
CA GLU A 230 0.75 -3.08 29.19
C GLU A 230 1.86 -2.16 28.68
N GLN A 231 3.05 -2.70 28.38
CA GLN A 231 4.14 -1.93 27.80
C GLN A 231 3.76 -1.32 26.45
N LEU A 232 3.14 -2.10 25.56
CA LEU A 232 2.67 -1.61 24.26
C LEU A 232 1.61 -0.51 24.43
N THR A 233 0.67 -0.70 25.36
CA THR A 233 -0.36 0.32 25.66
C THR A 233 0.28 1.63 26.12
N TYR A 234 1.27 1.55 27.00
CA TYR A 234 2.02 2.72 27.46
C TYR A 234 2.78 3.41 26.32
N MET A 235 3.49 2.64 25.48
CA MET A 235 4.22 3.20 24.34
C MET A 235 3.30 3.92 23.36
N ARG A 236 2.13 3.34 23.04
CA ARG A 236 1.13 3.96 22.17
C ARG A 236 0.59 5.27 22.74
N ALA A 237 0.24 5.28 24.04
CA ALA A 237 -0.23 6.48 24.72
C ALA A 237 0.84 7.58 24.76
N SER A 238 2.10 7.20 25.03
CA SER A 238 3.24 8.13 25.04
C SER A 238 3.48 8.74 23.65
N ALA A 239 3.45 7.93 22.59
CA ALA A 239 3.61 8.41 21.22
C ALA A 239 2.47 9.39 20.84
N LYS A 240 1.23 9.07 21.22
CA LYS A 240 0.08 9.95 20.96
C LYS A 240 0.23 11.29 21.70
N ALA A 241 0.70 11.27 22.94
CA ALA A 241 0.94 12.50 23.70
C ALA A 241 2.01 13.39 23.05
N GLN A 242 3.09 12.81 22.52
CA GLN A 242 4.11 13.56 21.78
C GLN A 242 3.54 14.20 20.51
N MET A 243 2.73 13.47 19.76
CA MET A 243 2.06 13.99 18.55
C MET A 243 1.09 15.14 18.87
N LEU A 244 0.34 15.04 19.97
CA LEU A 244 -0.54 16.13 20.43
C LEU A 244 0.25 17.36 20.84
N CYS A 245 1.39 17.20 21.52
CA CYS A 245 2.28 18.30 21.86
C CYS A 245 2.79 19.03 20.60
N ILE A 246 3.23 18.28 19.59
CA ILE A 246 3.67 18.85 18.31
C ILE A 246 2.52 19.60 17.63
N ARG A 247 1.31 19.05 17.62
CA ARG A 247 0.12 19.73 17.06
C ARG A 247 -0.15 21.06 17.77
N ASP A 248 -0.05 21.09 19.09
CA ASP A 248 -0.27 22.30 19.88
C ASP A 248 0.81 23.37 19.59
N ILE A 249 2.08 22.96 19.43
CA ILE A 249 3.16 23.85 18.97
C ILE A 249 2.85 24.38 17.56
N CYS A 250 2.46 23.52 16.62
CA CYS A 250 2.06 23.92 15.26
C CYS A 250 0.93 24.96 15.28
N ALA A 251 -0.09 24.76 16.13
CA ALA A 251 -1.22 25.69 16.25
C ALA A 251 -0.77 27.07 16.78
N ARG A 252 0.16 27.11 17.74
CA ARG A 252 0.73 28.36 18.25
C ARG A 252 1.53 29.10 17.17
N VAL A 253 2.37 28.39 16.43
CA VAL A 253 3.20 28.98 15.36
C VAL A 253 2.37 29.49 14.19
N THR A 254 1.30 28.78 13.81
CA THR A 254 0.45 29.17 12.68
C THR A 254 -0.58 30.26 13.02
N SER A 255 -0.86 30.46 14.31
CA SER A 255 -1.76 31.52 14.81
C SER A 255 -1.04 32.82 15.18
N ALA A 256 0.30 32.82 15.18
CA ALA A 256 1.16 33.98 15.47
C ALA A 256 1.49 34.79 14.22
#